data_AF-A0A7W2SHI7-F1
#
_entry.id   AF-A0A7W2SHI7-F1
#
_cell.length_a   1.000
_cell.length_b   1.000
_cell.length_c   1.000
_cell.angle_alpha   90.00
_cell.angle_beta   90.00
_cell.angle_gamma   90.00
#
_symmetry.space_group_name_H-M   'P 1'
#
loop_
_entity.id
_entity.type
_entity.pdbx_description
1 polymer ?
#
loop_
_entity_poly.entity_id
_entity_poly.type
_entity_poly.pdbx_seq_one_letter_code
_entity_poly.pdbx_strand_id
1 'polypeptide(L)'
;MERLKQAQASLVTTYSLYNVASEQKLPAINADDTHTLKALLDVIQKREAIAYVQKIKKSIPTEVTELKRLLADVMLLLDGVDIKALKAKSKIAANAD
;
A
#
# COMPACT_ATOMS: atom_id res chain seq x y z
N MET A 1 -7.75 -13.12 -9.99
CA MET A 1 -8.93 -12.41 -9.44
C MET A 1 -8.95 -10.99 -9.97
N GLU A 2 -10.08 -10.47 -10.47
CA GLU A 2 -10.14 -9.09 -10.99
C GLU A 2 -9.77 -8.03 -9.95
N ARG A 3 -10.14 -8.27 -8.69
CA ARG A 3 -9.81 -7.39 -7.55
C ARG A 3 -8.31 -7.22 -7.33
N LEU A 4 -7.53 -8.29 -7.47
CA LEU A 4 -6.08 -8.27 -7.35
C LEU A 4 -5.46 -7.43 -8.47
N LYS A 5 -5.88 -7.65 -9.72
CA LYS A 5 -5.39 -6.87 -10.87
C LYS A 5 -5.66 -5.36 -10.69
N GLN A 6 -6.84 -4.99 -10.22
CA GLN A 6 -7.18 -3.60 -9.92
C GLN A 6 -6.32 -3.03 -8.79
N ALA A 7 -6.11 -3.80 -7.70
CA ALA A 7 -5.28 -3.40 -6.58
C ALA A 7 -3.82 -3.14 -7.02
N GLN A 8 -3.26 -4.04 -7.84
CA GLN A 8 -1.92 -3.94 -8.38
C GLN A 8 -1.77 -2.74 -9.31
N ALA A 9 -2.75 -2.47 -10.18
CA ALA A 9 -2.75 -1.29 -11.04
C ALA A 9 -2.79 0.02 -10.24
N SER A 10 -3.65 0.10 -9.22
CA SER A 10 -3.68 1.23 -8.29
C SER A 10 -2.34 1.39 -7.55
N LEU A 11 -1.77 0.28 -7.07
CA LEU A 11 -0.47 0.28 -6.39
C LEU A 11 0.64 0.84 -7.29
N VAL A 12 0.77 0.36 -8.52
CA VAL A 12 1.77 0.84 -9.49
C VAL A 12 1.56 2.33 -9.82
N THR A 13 0.31 2.75 -9.94
CA THR A 13 -0.04 4.16 -10.21
C THR A 13 0.39 5.06 -9.05
N THR A 14 0.00 4.73 -7.82
CA THR A 14 0.38 5.50 -6.62
C THR A 14 1.88 5.45 -6.36
N TYR A 15 2.54 4.32 -6.62
CA TYR A 15 4.00 4.20 -6.55
C TYR A 15 4.68 5.17 -7.52
N SER A 16 4.19 5.27 -8.76
CA SER A 16 4.72 6.21 -9.74
C SER A 16 4.56 7.66 -9.28
N LEU A 17 3.38 8.04 -8.78
CA LEU A 17 3.11 9.38 -8.25
C LEU A 17 4.01 9.72 -7.06
N TYR A 18 4.15 8.80 -6.09
CA TYR A 18 5.07 8.96 -4.97
C TYR A 18 6.49 9.21 -5.47
N ASN A 19 6.95 8.40 -6.44
CA ASN A 19 8.28 8.53 -6.99
C ASN A 19 8.46 9.85 -7.73
N VAL A 20 7.48 10.35 -8.49
CA VAL A 20 7.56 11.66 -9.14
C VAL A 20 7.74 12.77 -8.10
N ALA A 21 6.96 12.75 -7.02
CA ALA A 21 7.00 13.76 -5.96
C ALA A 21 8.19 13.62 -4.99
N SER A 22 8.86 12.46 -4.96
CA SER A 22 9.97 12.22 -4.05
C SER A 22 11.32 12.63 -4.64
N GLU A 23 12.12 13.32 -3.82
CA GLU A 23 13.54 13.55 -4.07
C GLU A 23 14.35 12.25 -4.03
N GLN A 24 13.93 11.30 -3.19
CA GLN A 24 14.55 9.98 -3.07
C GLN A 24 13.63 8.91 -3.64
N LYS A 25 13.92 8.43 -4.85
CA LYS A 25 13.11 7.37 -5.47
C LYS A 25 13.13 6.09 -4.61
N LEU A 26 12.01 5.39 -4.60
CA LEU A 26 11.90 4.07 -4.01
C LEU A 26 12.57 3.03 -4.92
N PRO A 27 13.00 1.88 -4.36
CA PRO A 27 13.41 0.72 -5.15
C PRO A 27 12.31 0.28 -6.12
N ALA A 28 12.68 -0.41 -7.20
CA ALA A 28 11.75 -0.94 -8.18
C ALA A 28 10.69 -1.84 -7.51
N ILE A 29 9.45 -1.73 -7.99
CA ILE A 29 8.31 -2.49 -7.46
C ILE A 29 8.02 -3.71 -8.33
N ASN A 30 7.78 -4.85 -7.69
CA ASN A 30 7.12 -6.01 -8.30
C ASN A 30 5.78 -6.24 -7.59
N ALA A 31 4.67 -5.92 -8.27
CA ALA A 31 3.33 -5.98 -7.69
C ALA A 31 2.82 -7.41 -7.45
N ASP A 32 3.53 -8.42 -7.95
CA ASP A 32 3.21 -9.84 -7.80
C ASP A 32 4.04 -10.54 -6.71
N ASP A 33 4.99 -9.85 -6.08
CA ASP A 33 5.94 -10.44 -5.12
C ASP A 33 5.85 -9.81 -3.73
N THR A 34 5.18 -10.52 -2.81
CA THR A 34 5.01 -10.14 -1.40
C THR A 34 6.33 -9.79 -0.69
N HIS A 35 7.45 -10.43 -1.02
CA HIS A 35 8.74 -10.11 -0.38
C HIS A 35 9.21 -8.71 -0.76
N THR A 36 9.11 -8.36 -2.05
CA THR A 36 9.47 -7.01 -2.53
C THR A 36 8.53 -5.94 -2.01
N LEU A 37 7.23 -6.24 -1.92
CA LEU A 37 6.23 -5.33 -1.36
C LEU A 37 6.47 -5.06 0.13
N LYS A 38 6.85 -6.09 0.89
CA LYS A 38 7.20 -5.96 2.31
C LYS A 38 8.48 -5.15 2.51
N ALA A 39 9.51 -5.40 1.70
CA ALA A 39 10.75 -4.61 1.74
C ALA A 39 10.49 -3.13 1.41
N LEU A 40 9.62 -2.87 0.43
CA LEU A 40 9.22 -1.51 0.05
C LEU A 40 8.47 -0.80 1.18
N LEU A 41 7.55 -1.51 1.86
CA LEU A 41 6.83 -0.98 3.02
C LEU A 41 7.78 -0.59 4.15
N ASP A 42 8.77 -1.42 4.45
CA ASP A 42 9.79 -1.15 5.48
C ASP A 42 10.62 0.10 5.14
N VAL A 43 11.03 0.27 3.88
CA VAL A 43 11.73 1.49 3.42
C VAL A 43 10.86 2.73 3.63
N ILE A 44 9.58 2.68 3.27
CA ILE A 44 8.65 3.81 3.45
C ILE A 44 8.50 4.16 4.93
N GLN A 45 8.29 3.16 5.78
CA GLN A 45 8.14 3.35 7.23
C GLN A 45 9.40 3.96 7.86
N LYS A 46 10.59 3.48 7.47
CA LYS A 46 11.87 4.05 7.91
C LYS A 46 12.03 5.51 7.49
N ARG A 47 11.67 5.86 6.26
CA ARG A 47 11.71 7.25 5.77
C ARG A 47 10.76 8.15 6.57
N GLU A 48 9.55 7.70 6.85
CA GLU A 48 8.60 8.45 7.68
C GLU A 48 9.12 8.64 9.11
N ALA A 49 9.71 7.60 9.72
CA ALA A 49 10.29 7.67 11.04
C ALA A 49 11.45 8.69 11.10
N ILE A 50 12.35 8.66 10.11
CA ILE A 50 13.45 9.62 9.99
C ILE A 50 12.90 11.05 9.82
N ALA A 51 11.95 11.26 8.90
CA ALA A 51 11.36 12.58 8.67
C ALA A 51 10.61 13.11 9.89
N TYR A 52 10.00 12.22 10.68
CA TYR A 52 9.38 12.57 11.96
C TYR A 52 10.43 13.06 12.96
N VAL A 53 11.51 12.30 13.19
CA VAL A 53 12.60 12.64 14.12
C VAL A 53 13.30 13.93 13.71
N GLN A 54 13.57 14.10 12.42
CA GLN A 54 14.22 15.28 11.85
C GLN A 54 13.28 16.49 11.70
N LYS A 55 11.99 16.35 12.03
CA LYS A 55 10.95 17.39 11.90
C LYS A 55 10.77 17.93 10.47
N ILE A 56 11.09 17.12 9.46
CA ILE A 56 10.99 17.47 8.03
C ILE A 56 9.81 16.76 7.34
N LYS A 57 8.68 16.57 8.02
CA LYS A 57 7.52 15.81 7.49
C LYS A 57 7.05 16.26 6.10
N LYS A 58 7.23 17.53 5.74
CA LYS A 58 6.89 18.09 4.42
C LYS A 58 7.72 17.50 3.27
N SER A 59 8.83 16.81 3.56
CA SER A 59 9.65 16.09 2.58
C SER A 59 9.07 14.73 2.16
N ILE A 60 8.08 14.22 2.89
CA ILE A 60 7.41 12.97 2.53
C ILE A 60 6.27 13.28 1.54
N PRO A 61 6.22 12.61 0.37
CA PRO A 61 5.13 12.78 -0.58
C PRO A 61 3.75 12.52 0.03
N THR A 62 2.74 13.24 -0.45
CA THR A 62 1.35 13.13 0.03
C THR A 62 0.74 11.75 -0.19
N GLU A 63 1.24 11.01 -1.17
CA GLU A 63 0.78 9.68 -1.58
C GLU A 63 1.17 8.59 -0.57
N VAL A 64 2.06 8.87 0.40
CA VAL A 64 2.64 7.87 1.31
C VAL A 64 1.59 7.04 2.05
N THR A 65 0.49 7.67 2.49
CA THR A 65 -0.57 6.99 3.24
C THR A 65 -1.31 5.99 2.35
N GLU A 66 -1.66 6.42 1.13
CA GLU A 66 -2.36 5.58 0.17
C GLU A 66 -1.45 4.47 -0.36
N LEU A 67 -0.17 4.76 -0.57
CA LEU A 67 0.82 3.76 -0.98
C LEU A 67 0.94 2.63 0.05
N LYS A 68 1.06 2.95 1.35
CA LYS A 68 1.07 1.94 2.42
C LYS A 68 -0.21 1.10 2.45
N ARG A 69 -1.36 1.75 2.27
CA ARG A 69 -2.68 1.08 2.24
C ARG A 69 -2.75 0.07 1.09
N LEU A 70 -2.33 0.48 -0.11
CA LEU A 70 -2.33 -0.36 -1.31
C LEU A 70 -1.32 -1.51 -1.21
N LEU A 71 -0.14 -1.27 -0.63
CA LEU A 71 0.84 -2.33 -0.35
C LEU A 71 0.23 -3.42 0.54
N ALA A 72 -0.40 -3.03 1.65
CA ALA A 72 -1.07 -3.97 2.54
C ALA A 72 -2.22 -4.73 1.85
N ASP A 73 -3.06 -4.03 1.07
CA ASP A 73 -4.18 -4.60 0.33
C ASP A 73 -3.71 -5.64 -0.71
N VAL A 74 -2.66 -5.34 -1.48
CA VAL A 74 -2.11 -6.27 -2.47
C VAL A 74 -1.48 -7.48 -1.79
N MET A 75 -0.69 -7.31 -0.72
CA MET A 75 -0.11 -8.44 0.02
C MET A 75 -1.20 -9.39 0.56
N LEU A 76 -2.27 -8.85 1.14
CA LEU A 76 -3.41 -9.65 1.60
C LEU A 76 -4.09 -10.40 0.45
N LEU A 77 -4.29 -9.74 -0.69
CA LEU A 77 -4.92 -10.36 -1.86
C LEU A 77 -4.04 -11.45 -2.48
N LEU A 78 -2.72 -11.30 -2.46
CA LEU A 78 -1.76 -12.34 -2.86
C LEU A 78 -1.84 -13.56 -1.92
N ASP A 79 -2.05 -13.32 -0.62
CA ASP A 79 -2.30 -14.37 0.38
C ASP A 79 -3.73 -14.95 0.32
N GLY A 80 -4.55 -14.52 -0.66
CA GLY A 80 -5.93 -15.00 -0.85
C GLY A 80 -6.96 -14.35 0.09
N VAL A 81 -6.58 -13.30 0.83
CA VAL A 81 -7.42 -12.60 1.80
C VAL A 81 -8.00 -11.31 1.20
N ASP A 82 -9.27 -11.35 0.80
CA ASP A 82 -10.01 -10.14 0.43
C ASP A 82 -10.78 -9.57 1.64
N ILE A 83 -10.14 -8.68 2.39
CA ILE A 83 -10.76 -8.03 3.58
C ILE A 83 -12.04 -7.27 3.21
N LYS A 84 -12.15 -6.70 2.00
CA LYS A 84 -13.37 -5.97 1.60
C LYS A 84 -14.53 -6.93 1.41
N ALA A 85 -14.29 -8.06 0.76
CA ALA A 85 -15.30 -9.11 0.62
C ALA A 85 -15.69 -9.71 1.97
N LEU A 86 -14.71 -9.97 2.86
CA LEU A 86 -14.96 -10.49 4.21
C LEU A 86 -15.84 -9.54 5.02
N LYS A 87 -15.49 -8.24 5.07
CA LYS A 87 -16.29 -7.23 5.78
C LYS A 87 -17.69 -7.06 5.20
N ALA A 88 -17.85 -7.13 3.88
CA ALA A 88 -19.16 -7.05 3.23
C ALA A 88 -20.05 -8.23 3.64
N LYS A 89 -19.52 -9.46 3.63
CA LYS A 89 -20.24 -10.65 4.08
C LYS A 89 -20.63 -10.58 5.56
N SER A 90 -19.73 -10.14 6.44
CA SER A 90 -20.01 -9.98 7.86
C SER A 90 -21.09 -8.92 8.14
N LYS A 91 -21.12 -7.82 7.37
CA LYS A 91 -22.16 -6.79 7.51
C LYS A 91 -23.54 -7.28 7.05
N ILE A 92 -23.60 -8.11 6.01
CA ILE A 92 -24.85 -8.73 5.56
C ILE A 92 -25.38 -9.70 6.63
N ALA A 93 -24.50 -10.51 7.22
CA ALA A 93 -24.89 -11.44 8.29
C ALA A 93 -25.40 -10.71 9.56
N ALA A 94 -24.78 -9.59 9.94
CA ALA A 94 -25.20 -8.81 11.11
C ALA A 94 -26.52 -8.03 10.94
N ASN A 95 -27.00 -7.87 9.71
CA ASN A 95 -28.26 -7.17 9.40
C ASN A 95 -29.42 -8.15 9.08
N ALA A 96 -29.17 -9.46 9.18
CA ALA A 96 -30.14 -10.52 8.91
C ALA A 96 -30.73 -11.13 10.20
N ASP A 97 -30.30 -10.65 11.37
CA ASP A 97 -30.88 -10.84 12.71
C ASP A 97 -31.59 -9.54 13.15
#